data_AF-A0A151SRP0-F1
#
_entry.id   AF-A0A151SRP0-F1
#
_cell.length_a   1.000
_cell.length_b   1.000
_cell.length_c   1.000
_cell.angle_alpha   90.00
_cell.angle_beta   90.00
_cell.angle_gamma   90.00
#
_symmetry.space_group_name_H-M   'P 1'
#
loop_
_entity.id
_entity.type
_entity.pdbx_description
1 polymer ?
#
loop_
_entity_poly.entity_id
_entity_poly.type
_entity_poly.pdbx_seq_one_letter_code
_entity_poly.pdbx_strand_id
1 'polypeptide(L)'
;EAGHALVGALMPEYDLVAKISIIPRGQAGGLTFFAPSEERLKSGLYSRSYLENQMVVALGGRVAEEVIFGQENVTTGASNDFMQVSRVARQMVEIWVQQKNWTSFHRWN
;
A
#
# COMPACT_ATOMS: atom_id res chain seq x y z
N GLU A 1 13.40 -0.28 -1.31
CA GLU A 1 13.20 1.19 -1.10
C GLU A 1 12.95 2.01 -2.36
N ALA A 2 13.90 2.19 -3.28
CA ALA A 2 13.70 3.07 -4.45
C ALA A 2 12.44 2.72 -5.26
N GLY A 3 12.11 1.43 -5.39
CA GLY A 3 10.86 0.97 -6.01
C GLY A 3 9.59 1.49 -5.33
N HIS A 4 9.49 1.39 -3.99
CA HIS A 4 8.34 1.94 -3.25
C HIS A 4 8.23 3.45 -3.43
N ALA A 5 9.35 4.16 -3.34
CA ALA A 5 9.37 5.61 -3.45
C ALA A 5 8.95 6.08 -4.86
N LEU A 6 9.49 5.46 -5.91
CA LEU A 6 9.16 5.80 -7.29
C LEU A 6 7.67 5.54 -7.57
N VAL A 7 7.18 4.34 -7.22
CA VAL A 7 5.78 3.99 -7.43
C VAL A 7 4.88 4.93 -6.64
N GLY A 8 5.20 5.20 -5.37
CA GLY A 8 4.44 6.13 -4.53
C GLY A 8 4.40 7.55 -5.08
N ALA A 9 5.49 8.05 -5.64
CA ALA A 9 5.53 9.37 -6.28
C ALA A 9 4.70 9.44 -7.58
N LEU A 10 4.45 8.30 -8.24
CA LEU A 10 3.68 8.21 -9.47
C LEU A 10 2.19 7.90 -9.24
N MET A 11 1.82 7.40 -8.06
CA MET A 11 0.43 7.05 -7.77
C MET A 11 -0.40 8.31 -7.49
N PRO A 12 -1.51 8.53 -8.23
CA PRO A 12 -2.41 9.63 -7.95
C PRO A 12 -3.08 9.44 -6.58
N GLU A 13 -3.51 10.51 -5.92
CA GLU A 13 -4.29 10.44 -4.66
C GLU A 13 -3.59 9.66 -3.51
N TYR A 14 -2.28 9.43 -3.60
CA TYR A 14 -1.48 8.76 -2.58
C TYR A 14 -0.62 9.75 -1.78
N ASP A 15 -0.07 9.27 -0.67
CA ASP A 15 0.73 10.09 0.24
C ASP A 15 2.10 10.41 -0.36
N LEU A 16 2.63 11.60 -0.07
CA LEU A 16 3.89 12.08 -0.64
C LEU A 16 5.09 11.41 0.01
N VAL A 17 6.14 11.11 -0.76
CA VAL A 17 7.40 10.58 -0.21
C VAL A 17 8.07 11.65 0.64
N ALA A 18 8.18 11.39 1.95
CA ALA A 18 8.81 12.29 2.91
C ALA A 18 10.31 12.00 3.10
N LYS A 19 10.68 10.71 3.11
CA LYS A 19 12.06 10.28 3.34
C LYS A 19 12.28 8.86 2.80
N ILE A 20 13.48 8.61 2.30
CA ILE A 20 13.95 7.27 1.93
C ILE A 20 15.19 6.95 2.77
N SER A 21 15.26 5.74 3.33
CA SER A 21 16.40 5.30 4.15
C SER A 21 16.76 3.86 3.83
N ILE A 22 18.04 3.63 3.53
CA ILE A 22 18.63 2.29 3.41
C ILE A 22 19.33 1.84 4.71
N ILE A 23 19.19 2.62 5.78
CA ILE A 23 19.69 2.23 7.10
C ILE A 23 18.73 1.18 7.67
N PRO A 24 19.21 -0.03 8.02
CA PRO A 24 18.38 -1.08 8.59
C PRO A 24 17.70 -0.63 9.89
N ARG A 25 16.43 -1.01 10.06
CA ARG A 25 15.67 -0.76 11.28
C ARG A 25 14.82 -1.98 11.63
N GLY A 26 15.14 -2.63 12.75
CA GLY A 26 14.50 -3.88 13.14
C GLY A 26 14.73 -4.96 12.08
N GLN A 27 13.66 -5.57 11.58
CA GLN A 27 13.72 -6.60 10.54
C GLN A 27 13.73 -6.03 9.11
N ALA A 28 13.60 -4.71 8.93
CA ALA A 28 13.59 -4.08 7.62
C ALA A 28 15.01 -3.61 7.21
N GLY A 29 15.44 -3.99 6.00
CA GLY A 29 16.72 -3.55 5.40
C GLY A 29 16.72 -2.10 4.90
N GLY A 30 15.56 -1.45 4.90
CA GLY A 30 15.35 -0.06 4.52
C GLY A 30 13.88 0.31 4.69
N LEU A 31 13.56 1.60 4.64
CA LEU A 31 12.20 2.12 4.77
C LEU A 31 11.98 3.35 3.90
N THR A 32 10.79 3.41 3.30
CA THR A 32 10.26 4.56 2.59
C THR A 32 9.13 5.16 3.42
N PHE A 33 9.26 6.42 3.78
CA PHE A 33 8.33 7.15 4.63
C PHE A 33 7.43 8.03 3.77
N PHE A 34 6.13 7.98 4.04
CA PHE A 34 5.12 8.78 3.36
C PHE A 34 4.50 9.79 4.33
N ALA A 35 4.20 11.00 3.84
CA ALA A 35 3.51 12.05 4.57
C ALA A 35 2.02 12.01 4.21
N PRO A 36 1.14 11.56 5.13
CA PRO A 36 -0.31 11.57 4.89
C PRO A 36 -0.86 12.98 4.81
N SER A 37 -1.90 13.17 3.99
CA SER A 37 -2.60 14.45 3.91
C SER A 37 -3.30 14.77 5.25
N GLU A 38 -3.41 16.06 5.57
CA GLU A 38 -4.13 16.50 6.79
C GLU A 38 -5.57 16.00 6.83
N GLU A 39 -6.25 15.99 5.67
CA GLU A 39 -7.62 15.50 5.57
C GLU A 39 -7.72 14.01 5.94
N ARG A 40 -6.76 13.20 5.48
CA ARG A 40 -6.72 11.76 5.78
C ARG A 40 -6.43 11.51 7.25
N LEU A 41 -5.53 12.29 7.85
CA LEU A 41 -5.24 12.25 9.28
C LEU A 41 -6.45 12.63 10.14
N LYS A 42 -7.22 13.66 9.72
CA LYS A 42 -8.39 14.15 10.47
C LYS A 42 -9.62 13.26 10.33
N SER A 43 -9.90 12.77 9.12
CA SER A 43 -11.11 11.98 8.83
C SER A 43 -10.95 10.50 9.17
N GLY A 44 -9.74 9.94 9.03
CA GLY A 44 -9.51 8.49 9.11
C GLY A 44 -10.18 7.70 7.97
N LEU A 45 -10.70 8.39 6.94
CA LEU A 45 -11.41 7.77 5.83
C LEU A 45 -10.46 7.54 4.65
N TYR A 46 -10.61 6.38 4.01
CA TYR A 46 -9.80 5.98 2.87
C TYR A 46 -10.69 5.68 1.67
N SER A 47 -10.35 6.25 0.53
CA SER A 47 -11.01 5.92 -0.73
C SER A 47 -10.55 4.56 -1.23
N ARG A 48 -11.34 3.94 -2.11
CA ARG A 48 -10.95 2.71 -2.79
C ARG A 48 -9.63 2.87 -3.54
N SER A 49 -9.50 3.96 -4.30
CA SER A 49 -8.28 4.27 -5.06
C SER A 49 -7.06 4.38 -4.14
N TYR A 50 -7.20 4.99 -2.96
CA TYR A 50 -6.10 5.08 -2.02
C TYR A 50 -5.63 3.71 -1.55
N LEU A 51 -6.56 2.83 -1.17
CA LEU A 51 -6.22 1.47 -0.71
C LEU A 51 -5.61 0.62 -1.84
N GLU A 52 -6.09 0.77 -3.07
CA GLU A 52 -5.47 0.15 -4.25
C GLU A 52 -4.04 0.67 -4.46
N ASN A 53 -3.84 1.98 -4.40
CA ASN A 53 -2.52 2.59 -4.53
C ASN A 53 -1.58 2.19 -3.38
N GLN A 54 -2.09 2.02 -2.17
CA GLN A 54 -1.32 1.50 -1.04
C GLN A 54 -0.76 0.10 -1.32
N MET A 55 -1.56 -0.78 -1.95
CA MET A 55 -1.10 -2.11 -2.35
C MET A 55 -0.07 -2.04 -3.48
N VAL A 56 -0.30 -1.19 -4.48
CA VAL A 56 0.64 -0.99 -5.61
C VAL A 56 2.00 -0.48 -5.11
N VAL A 57 2.02 0.49 -4.20
CA VAL A 57 3.24 1.02 -3.59
C VAL A 57 3.98 -0.02 -2.76
N ALA A 58 3.26 -0.82 -1.98
CA ALA A 58 3.85 -1.92 -1.22
C ALA A 58 4.56 -2.93 -2.16
N LEU A 59 3.97 -3.26 -3.31
CA LEU A 59 4.59 -4.17 -4.28
C LEU A 59 5.74 -3.54 -5.08
N GLY A 60 5.91 -2.22 -5.04
CA GLY A 60 6.91 -1.50 -5.82
C GLY A 60 8.35 -1.95 -5.57
N GLY A 61 8.69 -2.29 -4.32
CA GLY A 61 10.01 -2.86 -3.98
C GLY A 61 10.27 -4.19 -4.66
N ARG A 62 9.31 -5.12 -4.56
CA ARG A 62 9.40 -6.47 -5.15
C ARG A 62 9.50 -6.41 -6.68
N VAL A 63 8.70 -5.55 -7.33
CA VAL A 63 8.73 -5.39 -8.79
C VAL A 63 10.05 -4.77 -9.24
N ALA A 64 10.55 -3.75 -8.53
CA ALA A 64 11.83 -3.14 -8.86
C ALA A 64 12.99 -4.15 -8.76
N GLU A 65 12.97 -5.01 -7.75
CA GLU A 65 13.95 -6.09 -7.61
C GLU A 65 13.92 -7.05 -8.81
N GLU A 66 12.72 -7.47 -9.23
CA GLU A 66 12.57 -8.36 -10.39
C GLU A 66 13.06 -7.75 -11.68
N VAL A 67 12.71 -6.48 -11.93
CA VAL A 67 13.07 -5.76 -13.16
C VAL A 67 14.59 -5.59 -13.27
N ILE A 68 15.28 -5.37 -12.15
CA ILE A 68 16.72 -5.10 -12.13
C ILE A 68 17.55 -6.38 -12.06
N PHE A 69 17.14 -7.36 -11.26
CA PHE A 69 17.93 -8.56 -10.97
C PHE A 69 17.41 -9.83 -11.66
N GLY A 70 16.21 -9.80 -12.21
CA GLY A 70 15.56 -10.94 -12.84
C GLY A 70 14.80 -11.84 -11.85
N GLN A 71 13.88 -12.65 -12.38
CA GLN A 71 12.93 -13.44 -11.59
C GLN A 71 13.59 -14.48 -10.65
N GLU A 72 14.74 -15.03 -11.04
CA GLU A 72 15.47 -16.03 -10.24
C GLU A 72 16.26 -15.41 -9.07
N ASN A 73 16.49 -14.09 -9.07
CA ASN A 73 17.31 -13.40 -8.07
C ASN A 73 16.50 -12.53 -7.10
N VAL A 74 15.19 -12.72 -7.08
CA VAL A 74 14.29 -12.02 -6.16
C VAL A 74 14.46 -12.57 -4.75
N THR A 75 14.41 -11.71 -3.74
CA THR A 75 14.72 -12.11 -2.36
C THR A 75 13.46 -12.21 -1.49
N THR A 76 13.62 -12.70 -0.27
CA THR A 76 12.55 -12.75 0.73
C THR A 76 12.28 -11.40 1.40
N GLY A 77 13.00 -10.34 1.01
CA GLY A 77 12.91 -9.01 1.60
C GLY A 77 11.53 -8.36 1.52
N ALA A 78 10.72 -8.73 0.52
CA ALA A 78 9.36 -8.21 0.31
C ALA A 78 8.27 -8.88 1.16
N SER A 79 8.63 -9.78 2.10
CA SER A 79 7.66 -10.53 2.92
C SER A 79 6.68 -9.61 3.68
N ASN A 80 7.19 -8.52 4.27
CA ASN A 80 6.35 -7.56 5.00
C ASN A 80 5.41 -6.78 4.05
N ASP A 81 5.85 -6.51 2.83
CA ASP A 81 5.01 -5.84 1.82
C ASP A 81 3.84 -6.74 1.41
N PHE A 82 4.09 -8.05 1.19
CA PHE A 82 3.02 -9.01 0.91
C PHE A 82 2.01 -9.14 2.06
N MET A 83 2.48 -9.11 3.31
CA MET A 83 1.58 -9.09 4.47
C MET A 83 0.72 -7.82 4.47
N GLN A 84 1.31 -6.66 4.16
CA GLN A 84 0.57 -5.39 4.07
C GLN A 84 -0.50 -5.45 2.98
N VAL A 85 -0.15 -5.93 1.78
CA VAL A 85 -1.07 -6.08 0.64
C VAL A 85 -2.23 -7.01 1.01
N SER A 86 -1.92 -8.18 1.58
CA SER A 86 -2.93 -9.16 1.98
C SER A 86 -3.90 -8.59 3.01
N ARG A 87 -3.38 -7.83 3.99
CA ARG A 87 -4.20 -7.17 5.01
C ARG A 87 -5.11 -6.11 4.39
N VAL A 88 -4.59 -5.24 3.53
CA VAL A 88 -5.37 -4.19 2.87
C VAL A 88 -6.46 -4.84 2.01
N ALA A 89 -6.11 -5.79 1.14
CA ALA A 89 -7.08 -6.49 0.30
C ALA A 89 -8.23 -7.12 1.10
N ARG A 90 -7.92 -7.76 2.23
CA ARG A 90 -8.94 -8.33 3.12
C ARG A 90 -9.85 -7.25 3.71
N GLN A 91 -9.27 -6.17 4.24
CA GLN A 91 -10.04 -5.05 4.80
C GLN A 91 -10.97 -4.42 3.76
N MET A 92 -10.49 -4.29 2.52
CA MET A 92 -11.31 -3.81 1.41
C MET A 92 -12.54 -4.70 1.24
N VAL A 93 -12.35 -6.02 1.08
CA VAL A 93 -13.47 -6.95 0.89
C VAL A 93 -14.48 -6.87 2.05
N GLU A 94 -14.00 -6.86 3.29
CA GLU A 94 -14.86 -6.77 4.49
C GLU A 94 -15.72 -5.49 4.49
N ILE A 95 -15.11 -4.33 4.23
CA ILE A 95 -15.80 -3.03 4.22
C ILE A 95 -16.83 -2.97 3.09
N TRP A 96 -16.46 -3.32 1.87
CA TRP A 96 -17.38 -3.19 0.72
C TRP A 96 -18.51 -4.22 0.74
N VAL A 97 -18.28 -5.41 1.28
CA VAL A 97 -19.35 -6.39 1.49
C VAL A 97 -20.35 -5.86 2.51
N GLN A 98 -19.90 -5.31 3.65
CA GLN A 98 -20.78 -4.70 4.64
C GLN A 98 -21.62 -3.56 4.03
N GLN A 99 -21.00 -2.68 3.23
CA GLN A 99 -21.71 -1.59 2.56
C GLN A 99 -22.74 -2.09 1.52
N LYS A 100 -22.40 -3.11 0.73
CA LYS A 100 -23.34 -3.71 -0.23
C LYS A 100 -24.55 -4.34 0.49
N ASN A 101 -24.32 -5.02 1.60
CA ASN A 101 -25.40 -5.62 2.39
C ASN A 101 -26.31 -4.55 2.99
N TRP A 102 -25.73 -3.48 3.54
CA TRP A 102 -26.47 -2.35 4.10
C TRP A 102 -27.35 -1.64 3.07
N THR A 103 -26.78 -1.32 1.90
CA THR A 103 -27.49 -0.64 0.80
C THR A 103 -28.58 -1.50 0.18
N SER A 104 -28.38 -2.82 0.15
CA SER A 104 -29.41 -3.77 -0.29
C SER A 104 -30.56 -3.79 0.69
N PHE A 105 -30.32 -3.83 2.00
CA PHE A 105 -31.37 -3.82 3.03
C PHE A 105 -32.25 -2.56 2.99
N HIS A 106 -31.65 -1.38 2.78
CA HIS A 106 -32.38 -0.10 2.76
C HIS A 106 -33.08 0.22 1.44
N ARG A 107 -32.85 -0.56 0.37
CA ARG A 107 -33.60 -0.41 -0.89
C ARG A 107 -34.96 -1.10 -0.89
N TRP A 108 -35.26 -1.92 0.12
CA TRP A 108 -36.49 -2.71 0.23
C TRP A 108 -37.39 -2.31 1.41
N ASN A 109 -37.07 -1.21 2.10
CA ASN A 109 -37.92 -0.52 3.08
C ASN A 109 -38.25 0.88 2.57
#